data_AF-A0A934GZS2-F1
#
_entry.id   AF-A0A934GZS2-F1
#
_cell.length_a   1.000
_cell.length_b   1.000
_cell.length_c   1.000
_cell.angle_alpha   90.00
_cell.angle_beta   90.00
_cell.angle_gamma   90.00
#
_symmetry.space_group_name_H-M   'P 1'
#
loop_
_entity.id
_entity.type
_entity.pdbx_description
1 polymer ?
#
loop_
_entity_poly.entity_id
_entity_poly.type
_entity_poly.pdbx_seq_one_letter_code
_entity_poly.pdbx_strand_id
1 'polypeptide(L)'
;MNSKKIFAVVISSLMILLLTACAALKPKPVPTLPVQIPPQTGVQYHYVANSLLIPTTKEQAQAYALNLDGDLQQNPDNLVGDLLTLLVSTAQGIEIQSSVDQTVNAGQLVILHEVKADDPLNDPSVSWLISVGQKTESPPSFNGSDKFTLDSNAPVNSPIIGSLSNGHFTGGPGTARVQMFLLGQKVDVDLIGVRLEADVSATGCTNGKLGGGMAVAEFRAKILPAITDGLNLIINANTSATTSILKVFDADQNGVITIQEVEKNPVLIIAFSPDLDLLDVSNTFNPGQDGVKDSYSIGLGFTCVPANFTGTVTIP
;
A
#
# COMPACT_ATOMS: atom_id res chain seq x y z
N MET A 1 -58.99 37.04 -17.45
CA MET A 1 -58.19 37.10 -18.70
C MET A 1 -56.78 36.62 -18.35
N ASN A 2 -56.51 35.32 -18.45
CA ASN A 2 -55.92 34.62 -19.61
C ASN A 2 -54.54 35.14 -20.03
N SER A 3 -53.49 34.51 -19.52
CA SER A 3 -52.25 34.26 -20.29
C SER A 3 -51.64 32.94 -19.82
N LYS A 4 -52.10 31.87 -20.48
CA LYS A 4 -51.51 30.53 -20.48
C LYS A 4 -50.86 30.35 -21.85
N LYS A 5 -49.73 29.64 -21.87
CA LYS A 5 -49.01 29.06 -23.02
C LYS A 5 -48.02 30.01 -23.70
N ILE A 6 -46.74 29.62 -23.65
CA ILE A 6 -45.73 29.54 -24.73
C ILE A 6 -44.37 29.39 -24.02
N PHE A 7 -43.96 28.17 -23.71
CA PHE A 7 -42.55 27.79 -23.47
C PHE A 7 -42.47 26.25 -23.52
N ALA A 8 -42.88 25.72 -24.67
CA ALA A 8 -42.61 24.36 -25.08
C ALA A 8 -42.05 24.50 -26.50
N VAL A 9 -41.05 23.67 -26.86
CA VAL A 9 -40.30 23.68 -28.12
C VAL A 9 -39.13 24.68 -28.13
N VAL A 10 -37.96 24.30 -27.59
CA VAL A 10 -36.61 24.30 -28.25
C VAL A 10 -35.58 23.72 -27.24
N ILE A 11 -35.76 22.48 -26.74
CA ILE A 11 -34.65 21.71 -26.11
C ILE A 11 -34.79 20.24 -26.53
N SER A 12 -34.88 20.01 -27.84
CA SER A 12 -34.89 18.63 -28.39
C SER A 12 -33.88 18.44 -29.54
N SER A 13 -33.20 19.51 -29.96
CA SER A 13 -32.28 19.46 -31.11
C SER A 13 -30.79 19.60 -30.76
N LEU A 14 -30.43 19.72 -29.47
CA LEU A 14 -29.04 19.73 -29.00
C LEU A 14 -28.65 18.43 -28.26
N MET A 15 -29.38 17.35 -28.50
CA MET A 15 -29.07 16.02 -27.94
C MET A 15 -28.73 14.97 -29.02
N ILE A 16 -28.68 15.37 -30.30
CA ILE A 16 -28.45 14.44 -31.44
C ILE A 16 -27.05 14.61 -32.06
N LEU A 17 -26.26 15.62 -31.67
CA LEU A 17 -24.95 15.92 -32.28
C LEU A 17 -23.72 15.59 -31.42
N LEU A 18 -23.83 14.64 -30.48
CA LEU A 18 -22.71 14.13 -29.66
C LEU A 18 -22.53 12.61 -29.74
N LEU A 19 -23.20 11.94 -30.69
CA LEU A 19 -23.17 10.47 -30.85
C LEU A 19 -22.15 9.96 -31.88
N THR A 20 -21.32 10.81 -32.50
CA THR A 20 -20.48 10.43 -33.65
C THR A 20 -18.97 10.64 -33.48
N ALA A 21 -18.46 10.72 -32.25
CA ALA A 21 -17.01 10.84 -31.99
C ALA A 21 -16.39 9.73 -31.13
N CYS A 22 -17.12 8.64 -30.81
CA CYS A 22 -16.52 7.44 -30.21
C CYS A 22 -15.90 6.49 -31.25
N ALA A 23 -15.34 7.03 -32.33
CA ALA A 23 -14.60 6.24 -33.31
C ALA A 23 -13.20 5.92 -32.74
N ALA A 24 -13.16 4.84 -31.96
CA ALA A 24 -12.06 3.87 -31.87
C ALA A 24 -10.64 4.45 -31.93
N LEU A 25 -10.19 5.12 -30.86
CA LEU A 25 -8.78 5.05 -30.52
C LEU A 25 -8.49 3.58 -30.22
N LYS A 26 -7.89 2.88 -31.19
CA LYS A 26 -7.39 1.52 -30.94
C LYS A 26 -6.40 1.62 -29.78
N PRO A 27 -6.56 0.85 -28.70
CA PRO A 27 -5.59 0.86 -27.61
C PRO A 27 -4.22 0.58 -28.22
N LYS A 28 -3.26 1.47 -27.95
CA LYS A 28 -1.87 1.27 -28.36
C LYS A 28 -1.42 0.00 -27.62
N PRO A 29 -0.96 -1.06 -28.31
CA PRO A 29 -0.48 -2.25 -27.63
C PRO A 29 0.66 -1.83 -26.69
N VAL A 30 0.44 -2.00 -25.39
CA VAL A 30 1.47 -1.73 -24.40
C VAL A 30 2.50 -2.86 -24.49
N PRO A 31 3.81 -2.55 -24.39
CA PRO A 31 4.85 -3.56 -24.39
C PRO A 31 4.56 -4.61 -23.31
N THR A 32 4.46 -5.88 -23.71
CA THR A 32 4.43 -6.98 -22.75
C THR A 32 5.71 -6.92 -21.93
N LEU A 33 5.60 -6.78 -20.61
CA LEU A 33 6.75 -6.82 -19.74
C LEU A 33 7.46 -8.18 -19.91
N PRO A 34 8.80 -8.21 -20.11
CA PRO A 34 9.51 -9.46 -20.20
C PRO A 34 9.31 -10.25 -18.92
N VAL A 35 9.10 -11.57 -19.03
CA VAL A 35 9.04 -12.46 -17.88
C VAL A 35 10.37 -12.35 -17.13
N GLN A 36 10.33 -11.82 -15.91
CA GLN A 36 11.52 -11.74 -15.06
C GLN A 36 11.77 -13.11 -14.44
N ILE A 37 12.97 -13.64 -14.64
CA ILE A 37 13.38 -14.94 -14.10
C ILE A 37 14.25 -14.67 -12.87
N PRO A 38 13.95 -15.26 -11.70
CA PRO A 38 14.81 -15.13 -10.53
C PRO A 38 16.24 -15.62 -10.80
N PRO A 39 17.27 -14.99 -10.18
CA PRO A 39 18.64 -15.44 -10.32
C PRO A 39 18.79 -16.88 -9.83
N GLN A 40 19.46 -17.71 -10.65
CA GLN A 40 19.67 -19.13 -10.35
C GLN A 40 20.83 -19.31 -9.36
N THR A 41 21.85 -18.46 -9.45
CA THR A 41 23.00 -18.37 -8.56
C THR A 41 22.85 -17.22 -7.57
N GLY A 42 23.78 -17.09 -6.63
CA GLY A 42 23.84 -15.98 -5.69
C GLY A 42 23.85 -16.41 -4.23
N VAL A 43 24.36 -15.53 -3.39
CA VAL A 43 24.27 -15.63 -1.94
C VAL A 43 22.87 -15.18 -1.51
N GLN A 44 22.26 -15.92 -0.59
CA GLN A 44 21.01 -15.50 0.07
C GLN A 44 21.35 -14.73 1.35
N TYR A 45 20.73 -13.56 1.48
CA TYR A 45 20.79 -12.70 2.65
C TYR A 45 19.41 -12.65 3.29
N HIS A 46 19.36 -12.83 4.60
CA HIS A 46 18.13 -12.82 5.38
C HIS A 46 18.10 -11.63 6.31
N TYR A 47 16.99 -10.90 6.27
CA TYR A 47 16.78 -9.73 7.09
C TYR A 47 15.38 -9.71 7.72
N VAL A 48 15.26 -9.04 8.85
CA VAL A 48 13.98 -8.70 9.47
C VAL A 48 13.81 -7.19 9.47
N ALA A 49 12.61 -6.71 9.18
CA ALA A 49 12.30 -5.29 9.36
C ALA A 49 12.35 -4.94 10.84
N ASN A 50 13.18 -3.97 11.21
CA ASN A 50 13.26 -3.42 12.58
C ASN A 50 12.54 -2.07 12.71
N SER A 51 12.08 -1.51 11.59
CA SER A 51 11.16 -0.37 11.55
C SER A 51 10.30 -0.46 10.31
N LEU A 52 9.00 -0.19 10.48
CA LEU A 52 8.05 0.04 9.40
C LEU A 52 7.50 1.45 9.57
N LEU A 53 7.66 2.28 8.55
CA LEU A 53 7.34 3.69 8.57
C LEU A 53 6.06 3.93 7.77
N ILE A 54 5.00 4.32 8.48
CA ILE A 54 3.73 4.72 7.88
C ILE A 54 3.78 6.23 7.67
N PRO A 55 3.42 6.74 6.47
CA PRO A 55 3.38 8.18 6.25
C PRO A 55 2.32 8.85 7.14
N THR A 56 2.75 9.80 7.95
CA THR A 56 1.90 10.64 8.82
C THR A 56 1.97 12.13 8.45
N THR A 57 2.86 12.48 7.52
CA THR A 57 2.97 13.82 6.92
C THR A 57 2.99 13.70 5.39
N LYS A 58 2.69 14.81 4.72
CA LYS A 58 2.71 14.87 3.25
C LYS A 58 4.10 14.60 2.69
N GLU A 59 5.14 15.11 3.36
CA GLU A 59 6.52 14.89 2.98
C GLU A 59 6.90 13.41 3.07
N GLN A 60 6.41 12.70 4.10
CA GLN A 60 6.61 11.26 4.22
C GLN A 60 5.83 10.47 3.16
N ALA A 61 4.57 10.87 2.90
CA ALA A 61 3.77 10.25 1.84
C ALA A 61 4.50 10.32 0.49
N GLN A 62 5.07 11.48 0.16
CA GLN A 62 5.90 11.67 -1.04
C GLN A 62 7.24 10.92 -0.98
N ALA A 63 7.91 10.90 0.18
CA ALA A 63 9.20 10.23 0.32
C ALA A 63 9.11 8.71 0.14
N TYR A 64 7.96 8.11 0.48
CA TYR A 64 7.72 6.66 0.35
C TYR A 64 6.91 6.27 -0.88
N ALA A 65 6.49 7.25 -1.69
CA ALA A 65 5.77 7.00 -2.92
C ALA A 65 6.70 6.46 -4.02
N LEU A 66 6.17 5.59 -4.88
CA LEU A 66 6.85 4.99 -6.03
C LEU A 66 5.95 5.12 -7.26
N ASN A 67 6.53 5.21 -8.46
CA ASN A 67 5.75 5.15 -9.70
C ASN A 67 5.32 3.69 -9.96
N LEU A 68 4.07 3.36 -9.69
CA LEU A 68 3.56 1.99 -9.71
C LEU A 68 3.01 1.61 -11.09
N ASP A 69 2.26 2.51 -11.73
CA ASP A 69 1.63 2.27 -13.05
C ASP A 69 2.60 2.44 -14.23
N GLY A 70 3.81 2.96 -13.97
CA GLY A 70 4.84 3.14 -14.98
C GLY A 70 4.54 4.31 -15.92
N ASP A 71 3.81 5.33 -15.46
CA ASP A 71 3.54 6.50 -16.27
C ASP A 71 4.83 7.18 -16.78
N LEU A 72 4.72 7.86 -17.93
CA LEU A 72 5.88 8.52 -18.55
C LEU A 72 6.32 9.77 -17.78
N GLN A 73 5.48 10.29 -16.89
CA GLN A 73 5.78 11.45 -16.07
C GLN A 73 6.62 11.08 -14.85
N GLN A 74 6.71 9.78 -14.53
CA GLN A 74 7.32 9.27 -13.31
C GLN A 74 6.67 9.87 -12.06
N ASN A 75 5.34 10.05 -12.10
CA ASN A 75 4.63 10.52 -10.92
C ASN A 75 4.68 9.44 -9.84
N PRO A 76 4.97 9.80 -8.60
CA PRO A 76 4.99 8.83 -7.52
C PRO A 76 3.58 8.67 -6.94
N ASP A 77 3.19 7.42 -6.67
CA ASP A 77 1.86 7.04 -6.21
C ASP A 77 1.87 6.65 -4.72
N ASN A 78 1.04 7.29 -3.90
CA ASN A 78 0.81 6.93 -2.49
C ASN A 78 -0.49 7.51 -1.92
N LEU A 79 -1.62 7.26 -2.58
CA LEU A 79 -2.93 7.77 -2.19
C LEU A 79 -3.34 7.31 -0.78
N VAL A 80 -3.03 6.06 -0.40
CA VAL A 80 -3.26 5.60 0.98
C VAL A 80 -2.39 6.38 1.97
N GLY A 81 -1.16 6.75 1.60
CA GLY A 81 -0.32 7.60 2.45
C GLY A 81 -0.88 9.02 2.63
N ASP A 82 -1.46 9.59 1.58
CA ASP A 82 -2.19 10.86 1.66
C ASP A 82 -3.43 10.74 2.55
N LEU A 83 -4.18 9.63 2.46
CA LEU A 83 -5.32 9.35 3.36
C LEU A 83 -4.89 9.33 4.83
N LEU A 84 -3.80 8.62 5.16
CA LEU A 84 -3.31 8.50 6.53
C LEU A 84 -2.79 9.84 7.06
N THR A 85 -2.13 10.63 6.20
CA THR A 85 -1.73 12.00 6.53
C THR A 85 -2.94 12.88 6.84
N LEU A 86 -4.00 12.82 6.02
CA LEU A 86 -5.23 13.55 6.28
C LEU A 86 -5.84 13.12 7.61
N LEU A 87 -5.95 11.81 7.86
CA LEU A 87 -6.51 11.26 9.09
C LEU A 87 -5.80 11.81 10.34
N VAL A 88 -4.47 11.73 10.39
CA VAL A 88 -3.65 12.25 11.50
C VAL A 88 -3.80 13.77 11.63
N SER A 89 -3.88 14.52 10.53
CA SER A 89 -4.02 15.97 10.56
C SER A 89 -5.40 16.46 11.01
N THR A 90 -6.46 15.67 10.79
CA THR A 90 -7.85 16.06 11.09
C THR A 90 -8.22 15.90 12.56
N ALA A 91 -7.57 15.01 13.30
CA ALA A 91 -7.90 14.75 14.70
C ALA A 91 -6.67 14.59 15.58
N GLN A 92 -6.62 15.41 16.63
CA GLN A 92 -5.60 15.32 17.67
C GLN A 92 -5.66 13.97 18.39
N GLY A 93 -4.49 13.41 18.73
CA GLY A 93 -4.38 12.17 19.49
C GLY A 93 -4.39 10.89 18.64
N ILE A 94 -4.45 11.02 17.30
CA ILE A 94 -4.23 9.90 16.40
C ILE A 94 -2.72 9.70 16.24
N GLU A 95 -2.23 8.58 16.77
CA GLU A 95 -0.80 8.22 16.75
C GLU A 95 -0.62 6.87 16.04
N ILE A 96 -0.50 6.89 14.71
CA ILE A 96 -0.38 5.65 13.91
C ILE A 96 1.02 5.05 14.05
N GLN A 97 2.07 5.87 13.88
CA GLN A 97 3.45 5.38 13.88
C GLN A 97 3.84 4.72 15.21
N SER A 98 3.43 5.30 16.35
CA SER A 98 3.77 4.74 17.66
C SER A 98 3.16 3.36 17.89
N SER A 99 1.95 3.11 17.39
CA SER A 99 1.32 1.78 17.43
C SER A 99 2.11 0.77 16.59
N VAL A 100 2.57 1.17 15.40
CA VAL A 100 3.39 0.31 14.55
C VAL A 100 4.74 0.01 15.23
N ASP A 101 5.43 1.04 15.71
CA ASP A 101 6.71 0.90 16.43
C ASP A 101 6.57 -0.05 17.63
N GLN A 102 5.51 0.09 18.42
CA GLN A 102 5.25 -0.80 19.55
C GLN A 102 5.06 -2.25 19.11
N THR A 103 4.34 -2.49 18.01
CA THR A 103 4.09 -3.86 17.52
C THR A 103 5.33 -4.52 16.91
N VAL A 104 6.19 -3.74 16.22
CA VAL A 104 7.49 -4.22 15.73
C VAL A 104 8.41 -4.53 16.91
N ASN A 105 8.55 -3.61 17.86
CA ASN A 105 9.41 -3.77 19.03
C ASN A 105 8.95 -4.90 19.97
N ALA A 106 7.64 -5.15 20.04
CA ALA A 106 7.09 -6.27 20.79
C ALA A 106 7.16 -7.61 20.03
N GLY A 107 7.60 -7.61 18.76
CA GLY A 107 7.63 -8.78 17.90
C GLY A 107 6.25 -9.33 17.52
N GLN A 108 5.22 -8.49 17.58
CA GLN A 108 3.86 -8.81 17.12
C GLN A 108 3.71 -8.63 15.61
N LEU A 109 4.50 -7.72 15.02
CA LEU A 109 4.64 -7.54 13.59
C LEU A 109 6.04 -7.98 13.16
N VAL A 110 6.13 -9.02 12.34
CA VAL A 110 7.40 -9.57 11.84
C VAL A 110 7.34 -9.63 10.32
N ILE A 111 8.16 -8.81 9.66
CA ILE A 111 8.30 -8.76 8.20
C ILE A 111 9.70 -9.26 7.85
N LEU A 112 9.76 -10.32 7.07
CA LEU A 112 10.98 -11.02 6.70
C LEU A 112 11.34 -10.71 5.25
N HIS A 113 12.62 -10.47 5.00
CA HIS A 113 13.16 -10.16 3.68
C HIS A 113 14.24 -11.17 3.33
N GLU A 114 14.12 -11.79 2.16
CA GLU A 114 15.20 -12.59 1.56
C GLU A 114 15.69 -11.88 0.29
N VAL A 115 16.98 -11.59 0.23
CA VAL A 115 17.64 -11.01 -0.95
C VAL A 115 18.61 -12.03 -1.51
N LYS A 116 18.52 -12.33 -2.80
CA LYS A 116 19.45 -13.22 -3.50
C LYS A 116 20.20 -12.44 -4.58
N ALA A 117 21.52 -12.38 -4.46
CA ALA A 117 22.42 -11.66 -5.36
C ALA A 117 23.78 -12.36 -5.47
N ASP A 118 24.41 -12.31 -6.65
CA ASP A 118 25.79 -12.74 -6.90
C ASP A 118 26.80 -11.71 -6.36
N ASP A 119 26.49 -10.42 -6.43
CA ASP A 119 27.29 -9.31 -5.88
C ASP A 119 26.38 -8.34 -5.09
N PRO A 120 26.59 -8.15 -3.76
CA PRO A 120 25.73 -7.30 -2.95
C PRO A 120 25.87 -5.80 -3.25
N LEU A 121 26.82 -5.39 -4.09
CA LEU A 121 27.00 -4.01 -4.52
C LEU A 121 26.50 -3.78 -5.95
N ASN A 122 26.84 -4.66 -6.89
CA ASN A 122 26.53 -4.45 -8.31
C ASN A 122 26.09 -5.75 -8.98
N ASP A 123 24.78 -5.98 -9.03
CA ASP A 123 24.21 -7.17 -9.62
C ASP A 123 23.03 -6.80 -10.53
N PRO A 124 23.08 -7.08 -11.84
CA PRO A 124 21.98 -6.78 -12.76
C PRO A 124 20.74 -7.64 -12.56
N SER A 125 20.78 -8.69 -11.73
CA SER A 125 19.70 -9.66 -11.54
C SER A 125 19.59 -10.11 -10.09
N VAL A 126 18.83 -9.36 -9.30
CA VAL A 126 18.59 -9.62 -7.88
C VAL A 126 17.14 -10.02 -7.68
N SER A 127 16.86 -11.01 -6.83
CA SER A 127 15.50 -11.25 -6.34
C SER A 127 15.35 -10.85 -4.89
N TRP A 128 14.27 -10.14 -4.60
CA TRP A 128 13.85 -9.78 -3.25
C TRP A 128 12.50 -10.42 -2.95
N LEU A 129 12.45 -11.29 -1.94
CA LEU A 129 11.20 -11.85 -1.44
C LEU A 129 10.84 -11.23 -0.09
N ILE A 130 9.58 -10.82 0.06
CA ILE A 130 9.01 -10.38 1.33
C ILE A 130 8.11 -11.51 1.85
N SER A 131 8.20 -11.83 3.13
CA SER A 131 7.39 -12.85 3.79
C SER A 131 6.89 -12.36 5.15
N VAL A 132 5.78 -12.93 5.60
CA VAL A 132 5.25 -12.70 6.94
C VAL A 132 5.89 -13.70 7.90
N GLY A 133 6.42 -13.21 9.02
CA GLY A 133 6.89 -14.04 10.12
C GLY A 133 5.82 -14.27 11.19
N GLN A 134 5.96 -15.34 11.95
CA GLN A 134 5.18 -15.56 13.16
C GLN A 134 5.57 -14.54 14.24
N LYS A 135 4.61 -14.17 15.09
CA LYS A 135 4.88 -13.36 16.29
C LYS A 135 5.93 -14.05 17.17
N THR A 136 6.79 -13.27 17.81
CA THR A 136 7.79 -13.79 18.74
C THR A 136 7.23 -13.97 20.15
N GLU A 137 7.84 -14.84 20.95
CA GLU A 137 7.45 -15.03 22.35
C GLU A 137 7.99 -13.91 23.27
N SER A 138 9.07 -13.27 22.85
CA SER A 138 9.72 -12.14 23.53
C SER A 138 10.09 -11.04 22.54
N PRO A 139 10.17 -9.77 22.97
CA PRO A 139 10.69 -8.68 22.16
C PRO A 139 12.02 -9.04 21.47
N PRO A 140 12.14 -8.90 20.13
CA PRO A 140 13.39 -9.14 19.41
C PRO A 140 14.45 -8.09 19.76
N SER A 141 15.73 -8.47 19.65
CA SER A 141 16.85 -7.56 19.92
C SER A 141 17.30 -6.76 18.69
N PHE A 142 16.91 -7.20 17.49
CA PHE A 142 17.28 -6.63 16.19
C PHE A 142 18.80 -6.43 16.00
N ASN A 143 19.60 -7.38 16.46
CA ASN A 143 21.07 -7.29 16.44
C ASN A 143 21.76 -8.34 15.55
N GLY A 144 21.00 -9.05 14.70
CA GLY A 144 21.52 -10.14 13.87
C GLY A 144 21.46 -11.53 14.47
N SER A 145 21.27 -11.65 15.79
CA SER A 145 21.26 -12.95 16.50
C SER A 145 19.85 -13.56 16.66
N ASP A 146 18.80 -12.76 16.45
CA ASP A 146 17.42 -13.23 16.55
C ASP A 146 17.09 -14.30 15.49
N LYS A 147 16.14 -15.17 15.85
CA LYS A 147 15.59 -16.21 14.96
C LYS A 147 14.11 -15.96 14.76
N PHE A 148 13.67 -16.02 13.51
CA PHE A 148 12.28 -15.80 13.14
C PHE A 148 11.73 -16.98 12.34
N THR A 149 10.50 -17.38 12.63
CA THR A 149 9.81 -18.44 11.91
C THR A 149 8.90 -17.84 10.85
N LEU A 150 8.94 -18.36 9.63
CA LEU A 150 7.99 -17.99 8.58
C LEU A 150 6.56 -18.40 8.97
N ASP A 151 5.57 -17.56 8.69
CA ASP A 151 4.16 -17.95 8.84
C ASP A 151 3.73 -18.81 7.65
N SER A 152 3.61 -20.12 7.87
CA SER A 152 3.19 -21.07 6.83
C SER A 152 1.75 -20.89 6.35
N ASN A 153 0.93 -20.09 7.05
CA ASN A 153 -0.42 -19.77 6.61
C ASN A 153 -0.47 -18.51 5.74
N ALA A 154 0.65 -17.75 5.66
CA ALA A 154 0.75 -16.63 4.75
C ALA A 154 0.85 -17.14 3.30
N PRO A 155 0.21 -16.46 2.34
CA PRO A 155 0.36 -16.78 0.94
C PRO A 155 1.81 -16.63 0.51
N VAL A 156 2.18 -17.43 -0.48
CA VAL A 156 3.48 -17.30 -1.13
C VAL A 156 3.43 -16.07 -2.02
N ASN A 157 4.37 -15.15 -1.78
CA ASN A 157 4.56 -13.96 -2.59
C ASN A 157 5.44 -14.28 -3.80
N SER A 158 5.21 -13.57 -4.91
CA SER A 158 6.13 -13.61 -6.04
C SER A 158 7.36 -12.74 -5.73
N PRO A 159 8.57 -13.17 -6.09
CA PRO A 159 9.78 -12.39 -5.85
C PRO A 159 9.74 -11.10 -6.68
N ILE A 160 10.21 -10.02 -6.07
CA ILE A 160 10.43 -8.72 -6.71
C ILE A 160 11.81 -8.81 -7.39
N ILE A 161 11.84 -8.86 -8.71
CA ILE A 161 13.09 -8.94 -9.46
C ILE A 161 13.56 -7.54 -9.82
N GLY A 162 14.87 -7.31 -9.70
CA GLY A 162 15.47 -6.00 -9.90
C GLY A 162 16.98 -6.08 -10.09
N SER A 163 17.65 -4.98 -9.78
CA SER A 163 19.10 -4.87 -9.85
C SER A 163 19.65 -4.12 -8.64
N LEU A 164 20.90 -4.40 -8.28
CA LEU A 164 21.71 -3.63 -7.35
C LEU A 164 22.70 -2.76 -8.15
N SER A 165 22.79 -1.48 -7.80
CA SER A 165 23.86 -0.58 -8.24
C SER A 165 24.42 0.18 -7.06
N ASN A 166 25.71 -0.01 -6.76
CA ASN A 166 26.37 0.51 -5.56
C ASN A 166 25.61 0.20 -4.25
N GLY A 167 25.03 -0.98 -4.14
CA GLY A 167 24.22 -1.41 -2.99
C GLY A 167 22.79 -0.88 -3.00
N HIS A 168 22.40 -0.03 -3.94
CA HIS A 168 21.03 0.43 -4.08
C HIS A 168 20.22 -0.56 -4.93
N PHE A 169 19.24 -1.22 -4.33
CA PHE A 169 18.30 -2.08 -5.00
C PHE A 169 17.15 -1.25 -5.58
N THR A 170 16.78 -1.56 -6.82
CA THR A 170 15.53 -1.11 -7.44
C THR A 170 14.91 -2.29 -8.19
N GLY A 171 13.64 -2.60 -7.94
CA GLY A 171 12.97 -3.74 -8.56
C GLY A 171 11.45 -3.67 -8.61
N GLY A 172 10.87 -4.64 -9.32
CA GLY A 172 9.44 -4.82 -9.54
C GLY A 172 9.06 -4.97 -11.00
N PRO A 173 7.77 -5.26 -11.29
CA PRO A 173 6.71 -5.53 -10.33
C PRO A 173 6.81 -6.94 -9.69
N GLY A 174 6.34 -7.08 -8.45
CA GLY A 174 6.11 -8.36 -7.77
C GLY A 174 4.77 -8.38 -7.03
N THR A 175 4.63 -9.28 -6.05
CA THR A 175 3.49 -9.30 -5.12
C THR A 175 3.98 -9.39 -3.68
N ALA A 176 3.22 -8.87 -2.73
CA ALA A 176 3.57 -8.98 -1.31
C ALA A 176 2.32 -8.90 -0.44
N ARG A 177 2.20 -9.82 0.54
CA ARG A 177 1.35 -9.60 1.70
C ARG A 177 2.08 -8.74 2.73
N VAL A 178 1.52 -7.59 3.05
CA VAL A 178 2.02 -6.70 4.10
C VAL A 178 1.09 -6.74 5.29
N GLN A 179 1.66 -6.96 6.48
CA GLN A 179 0.94 -6.77 7.74
C GLN A 179 1.28 -5.39 8.29
N MET A 180 0.29 -4.67 8.79
CA MET A 180 0.46 -3.38 9.44
C MET A 180 -0.52 -3.24 10.60
N PHE A 181 -0.26 -2.28 11.48
CA PHE A 181 -1.19 -1.91 12.54
C PHE A 181 -1.67 -0.47 12.30
N LEU A 182 -2.97 -0.31 12.09
CA LEU A 182 -3.61 0.98 11.92
C LEU A 182 -4.49 1.24 13.13
N LEU A 183 -4.17 2.27 13.93
CA LEU A 183 -4.98 2.69 15.07
C LEU A 183 -5.25 1.54 16.07
N GLY A 184 -4.26 0.68 16.30
CA GLY A 184 -4.38 -0.50 17.17
C GLY A 184 -5.04 -1.73 16.53
N GLN A 185 -5.47 -1.65 15.26
CA GLN A 185 -6.02 -2.79 14.52
C GLN A 185 -4.96 -3.41 13.60
N LYS A 186 -4.80 -4.73 13.68
CA LYS A 186 -3.97 -5.48 12.73
C LYS A 186 -4.68 -5.57 11.38
N VAL A 187 -3.96 -5.26 10.30
CA VAL A 187 -4.46 -5.36 8.92
C VAL A 187 -3.46 -6.10 8.05
N ASP A 188 -3.95 -7.09 7.30
CA ASP A 188 -3.16 -7.87 6.35
C ASP A 188 -3.63 -7.52 4.92
N VAL A 189 -2.79 -6.86 4.14
CA VAL A 189 -3.13 -6.43 2.77
C VAL A 189 -2.32 -7.19 1.74
N ASP A 190 -2.99 -7.65 0.69
CA ASP A 190 -2.35 -8.20 -0.49
C ASP A 190 -2.05 -7.08 -1.48
N LEU A 191 -0.77 -6.85 -1.75
CA LEU A 191 -0.29 -5.87 -2.70
C LEU A 191 0.04 -6.52 -4.05
N ILE A 192 -0.38 -5.86 -5.12
CA ILE A 192 -0.07 -6.21 -6.51
C ILE A 192 0.83 -5.14 -7.13
N GLY A 193 1.59 -5.51 -8.17
CA GLY A 193 2.47 -4.56 -8.85
C GLY A 193 3.55 -3.99 -7.94
N VAL A 194 4.01 -4.78 -6.96
CA VAL A 194 4.89 -4.30 -5.89
C VAL A 194 6.23 -3.85 -6.46
N ARG A 195 6.65 -2.65 -6.08
CA ARG A 195 7.97 -2.09 -6.36
C ARG A 195 8.71 -1.84 -5.06
N LEU A 196 10.03 -1.97 -5.12
CA LEU A 196 10.88 -1.80 -3.94
C LEU A 196 12.16 -1.05 -4.33
N GLU A 197 12.51 -0.09 -3.49
CA GLU A 197 13.80 0.60 -3.50
C GLU A 197 14.42 0.47 -2.11
N ALA A 198 15.71 0.17 -1.99
CA ALA A 198 16.40 0.15 -0.71
C ALA A 198 17.92 0.18 -0.88
N ASP A 199 18.63 0.78 0.07
CA ASP A 199 20.07 0.60 0.18
C ASP A 199 20.33 -0.67 1.00
N VAL A 200 21.01 -1.64 0.41
CA VAL A 200 21.26 -2.97 0.97
C VAL A 200 22.74 -3.15 1.26
N SER A 201 23.02 -3.78 2.40
CA SER A 201 24.38 -4.12 2.83
C SER A 201 24.38 -5.42 3.63
N ALA A 202 25.56 -5.95 3.93
CA ALA A 202 25.70 -7.09 4.84
C ALA A 202 25.18 -6.79 6.26
N THR A 203 25.08 -5.50 6.66
CA THR A 203 24.62 -5.07 7.99
C THR A 203 23.14 -4.73 8.05
N GLY A 204 22.40 -4.83 6.94
CA GLY A 204 20.97 -4.50 6.90
C GLY A 204 20.60 -3.64 5.69
N CYS A 205 19.40 -3.08 5.75
CA CYS A 205 18.81 -2.22 4.73
C CYS A 205 18.44 -0.87 5.33
N THR A 206 18.71 0.21 4.59
CA THR A 206 18.30 1.57 4.91
C THR A 206 17.58 2.21 3.75
N ASN A 207 16.88 3.32 3.99
CA ASN A 207 16.12 4.06 2.97
C ASN A 207 15.16 3.16 2.17
N GLY A 208 14.62 2.12 2.82
CA GLY A 208 13.72 1.18 2.21
C GLY A 208 12.38 1.84 1.90
N LYS A 209 11.88 1.64 0.68
CA LYS A 209 10.53 2.00 0.24
C LYS A 209 9.88 0.76 -0.36
N LEU A 210 8.65 0.51 0.04
CA LEU A 210 7.80 -0.54 -0.49
C LEU A 210 6.52 0.10 -1.01
N GLY A 211 6.28 -0.01 -2.30
CA GLY A 211 5.06 0.48 -2.94
C GLY A 211 4.30 -0.62 -3.65
N GLY A 212 2.99 -0.53 -3.69
CA GLY A 212 2.15 -1.46 -4.45
C GLY A 212 0.72 -0.96 -4.57
N GLY A 213 -0.05 -1.60 -5.44
CA GLY A 213 -1.48 -1.38 -5.54
C GLY A 213 -2.26 -2.33 -4.64
N MET A 214 -3.37 -1.84 -4.11
CA MET A 214 -4.36 -2.60 -3.38
C MET A 214 -5.69 -2.52 -4.10
N ALA A 215 -6.25 -3.66 -4.51
CA ALA A 215 -7.53 -3.68 -5.21
C ALA A 215 -8.64 -2.99 -4.39
N VAL A 216 -9.60 -2.35 -5.06
CA VAL A 216 -10.70 -1.64 -4.38
C VAL A 216 -11.45 -2.50 -3.36
N ALA A 217 -11.72 -3.76 -3.71
CA ALA A 217 -12.42 -4.68 -2.84
C ALA A 217 -11.62 -4.94 -1.55
N GLU A 218 -10.31 -5.10 -1.66
CA GLU A 218 -9.39 -5.31 -0.54
C GLU A 218 -9.35 -4.07 0.38
N PHE A 219 -9.19 -2.88 -0.19
CA PHE A 219 -9.19 -1.62 0.57
C PHE A 219 -10.49 -1.45 1.38
N ARG A 220 -11.65 -1.65 0.74
CA ARG A 220 -12.94 -1.52 1.41
C ARG A 220 -13.21 -2.62 2.44
N ALA A 221 -12.71 -3.84 2.21
CA ALA A 221 -12.92 -4.96 3.11
C ALA A 221 -11.98 -4.96 4.31
N LYS A 222 -10.81 -4.33 4.22
CA LYS A 222 -9.76 -4.44 5.23
C LYS A 222 -9.32 -3.11 5.84
N ILE A 223 -9.05 -2.10 5.00
CA ILE A 223 -8.53 -0.80 5.47
C ILE A 223 -9.64 0.03 6.11
N LEU A 224 -10.79 0.17 5.45
CA LEU A 224 -11.89 0.97 5.99
C LEU A 224 -12.40 0.46 7.35
N PRO A 225 -12.67 -0.85 7.55
CA PRO A 225 -13.08 -1.36 8.85
C PRO A 225 -12.01 -1.11 9.92
N ALA A 226 -10.73 -1.30 9.61
CA ALA A 226 -9.65 -1.07 10.56
C ALA A 226 -9.55 0.40 11.00
N ILE A 227 -9.74 1.35 10.07
CA ILE A 227 -9.80 2.78 10.40
C ILE A 227 -11.01 3.07 11.29
N THR A 228 -12.20 2.59 10.92
CA THR A 228 -13.43 2.80 11.70
C THR A 228 -13.33 2.21 13.10
N ASP A 229 -12.91 0.96 13.23
CA ASP A 229 -12.74 0.26 14.51
C ASP A 229 -11.68 0.93 15.38
N GLY A 230 -10.58 1.36 14.76
CA GLY A 230 -9.51 2.10 15.44
C GLY A 230 -9.94 3.47 15.97
N LEU A 231 -10.69 4.24 15.18
CA LEU A 231 -11.25 5.52 15.64
C LEU A 231 -12.21 5.32 16.82
N ASN A 232 -13.09 4.32 16.75
CA ASN A 232 -13.98 3.97 17.86
C ASN A 232 -13.21 3.49 19.10
N LEU A 233 -12.12 2.74 18.92
CA LEU A 233 -11.24 2.34 20.02
C LEU A 233 -10.63 3.56 20.72
N ILE A 234 -10.16 4.56 19.97
CA ILE A 234 -9.61 5.81 20.52
C ILE A 234 -10.69 6.60 21.27
N ILE A 235 -11.89 6.72 20.71
CA ILE A 235 -13.05 7.37 21.37
C ILE A 235 -13.34 6.71 22.72
N ASN A 236 -13.36 5.38 22.76
CA ASN A 236 -13.66 4.61 23.96
C ASN A 236 -12.55 4.68 25.03
N ALA A 237 -11.29 4.82 24.60
CA ALA A 237 -10.14 4.85 25.49
C ALA A 237 -9.84 6.26 26.06
N ASN A 238 -10.16 7.33 25.33
CA ASN A 238 -9.73 8.68 25.68
C ASN A 238 -10.82 9.76 25.49
N THR A 239 -11.44 10.14 26.61
CA THR A 239 -12.50 11.18 26.64
C THR A 239 -12.06 12.55 26.12
N SER A 240 -10.75 12.86 26.14
CA SER A 240 -10.23 14.15 25.65
C SER A 240 -10.11 14.21 24.12
N ALA A 241 -9.76 13.10 23.46
CA ALA A 241 -9.68 12.99 22.01
C ALA A 241 -11.06 12.79 21.35
N THR A 242 -12.03 12.27 22.10
CA THR A 242 -13.40 12.02 21.64
C THR A 242 -14.04 13.23 20.95
N THR A 243 -13.87 14.43 21.49
CA THR A 243 -14.57 15.62 20.98
C THR A 243 -14.10 16.04 19.59
N SER A 244 -12.80 15.96 19.27
CA SER A 244 -12.28 16.32 17.95
C SER A 244 -12.63 15.26 16.92
N ILE A 245 -12.47 13.98 17.27
CA ILE A 245 -12.74 12.84 16.37
C ILE A 245 -14.22 12.80 15.98
N LEU A 246 -15.14 12.84 16.96
CA LEU A 246 -16.58 12.80 16.68
C LEU A 246 -17.04 14.01 15.84
N LYS A 247 -16.52 15.21 16.11
CA LYS A 247 -16.89 16.40 15.30
C LYS A 247 -16.53 16.27 13.82
N VAL A 248 -15.49 15.51 13.49
CA VAL A 248 -15.04 15.32 12.11
C VAL A 248 -15.77 14.15 11.46
N PHE A 249 -15.92 13.03 12.18
CA PHE A 249 -16.30 11.75 11.59
C PHE A 249 -17.69 11.22 11.98
N ASP A 250 -18.29 11.67 13.08
CA ASP A 250 -19.62 11.24 13.55
C ASP A 250 -20.67 12.24 13.04
N ALA A 251 -21.16 11.98 11.83
CA ALA A 251 -22.03 12.90 11.11
C ALA A 251 -23.45 12.92 11.67
N ASP A 252 -23.93 11.80 12.22
CA ASP A 252 -25.25 11.69 12.82
C ASP A 252 -25.27 11.98 14.34
N GLN A 253 -24.09 12.17 14.95
CA GLN A 253 -23.87 12.53 16.36
C GLN A 253 -24.34 11.43 17.33
N ASN A 254 -24.27 10.16 16.92
CA ASN A 254 -24.68 9.04 17.75
C ASN A 254 -23.55 8.52 18.68
N GLY A 255 -22.33 9.06 18.55
CA GLY A 255 -21.15 8.69 19.35
C GLY A 255 -20.37 7.48 18.83
N VAL A 256 -20.73 6.94 17.67
CA VAL A 256 -20.10 5.77 17.02
C VAL A 256 -19.85 6.10 15.56
N ILE A 257 -18.59 6.01 15.15
CA ILE A 257 -18.22 6.22 13.74
C ILE A 257 -18.51 4.94 12.96
N THR A 258 -19.16 5.09 11.81
CA THR A 258 -19.45 4.00 10.87
C THR A 258 -18.58 4.09 9.61
N ILE A 259 -18.49 2.99 8.86
CA ILE A 259 -17.77 2.99 7.56
C ILE A 259 -18.40 4.03 6.61
N GLN A 260 -19.72 4.14 6.59
CA GLN A 260 -20.43 5.07 5.71
C GLN A 260 -20.10 6.53 6.02
N GLU A 261 -19.86 6.87 7.28
CA GLU A 261 -19.47 8.23 7.66
C GLU A 261 -18.02 8.52 7.30
N VAL A 262 -17.12 7.54 7.46
CA VAL A 262 -15.73 7.65 6.99
C VAL A 262 -15.71 7.85 5.47
N GLU A 263 -16.39 7.00 4.69
CA GLU A 263 -16.43 7.08 3.22
C GLU A 263 -17.04 8.38 2.68
N LYS A 264 -18.07 8.91 3.36
CA LYS A 264 -18.75 10.15 2.95
C LYS A 264 -18.14 11.40 3.55
N ASN A 265 -17.06 11.26 4.32
CA ASN A 265 -16.41 12.40 4.95
C ASN A 265 -15.86 13.35 3.87
N PRO A 266 -16.27 14.63 3.83
CA PRO A 266 -15.86 15.56 2.79
C PRO A 266 -14.35 15.86 2.81
N VAL A 267 -13.67 15.64 3.93
CA VAL A 267 -12.21 15.80 4.03
C VAL A 267 -11.48 14.61 3.43
N LEU A 268 -12.05 13.40 3.55
CA LEU A 268 -11.42 12.16 3.08
C LEU A 268 -11.87 11.72 1.68
N ILE A 269 -12.93 12.31 1.12
CA ILE A 269 -13.51 11.89 -0.17
C ILE A 269 -12.50 11.87 -1.32
N ILE A 270 -11.51 12.78 -1.28
CA ILE A 270 -10.43 12.85 -2.28
C ILE A 270 -9.54 11.60 -2.29
N ALA A 271 -9.49 10.87 -1.18
CA ALA A 271 -8.68 9.67 -1.00
C ALA A 271 -9.45 8.35 -1.19
N PHE A 272 -10.76 8.40 -1.46
CA PHE A 272 -11.57 7.19 -1.71
C PHE A 272 -11.83 6.90 -3.18
N SER A 273 -11.29 7.69 -4.11
CA SER A 273 -11.27 7.33 -5.52
C SER A 273 -9.98 6.57 -5.82
N PRO A 274 -10.04 5.35 -6.38
CA PRO A 274 -8.84 4.62 -6.78
C PRO A 274 -7.99 5.48 -7.72
N ASP A 275 -6.67 5.37 -7.61
CA ASP A 275 -5.73 6.18 -8.38
C ASP A 275 -5.00 5.40 -9.48
N LEU A 276 -4.93 4.07 -9.37
CA LEU A 276 -4.20 3.20 -10.31
C LEU A 276 -5.13 2.31 -11.15
N ASP A 277 -4.74 2.09 -12.41
CA ASP A 277 -5.25 1.06 -13.34
C ASP A 277 -4.19 -0.05 -13.40
N LEU A 278 -4.33 -1.08 -12.57
CA LEU A 278 -3.37 -2.19 -12.49
C LEU A 278 -3.92 -3.52 -12.99
N LEU A 279 -5.24 -3.66 -13.09
CA LEU A 279 -5.93 -4.91 -13.38
C LEU A 279 -6.76 -4.77 -14.65
N ASP A 280 -6.80 -5.82 -15.46
CA ASP A 280 -7.75 -5.87 -16.56
C ASP A 280 -9.15 -6.28 -16.11
N VAL A 281 -10.08 -6.32 -17.06
CA VAL A 281 -11.47 -6.80 -16.87
C VAL A 281 -11.59 -8.24 -16.32
N SER A 282 -10.52 -9.03 -16.36
CA SER A 282 -10.44 -10.38 -15.80
C SER A 282 -9.77 -10.41 -14.42
N ASN A 283 -9.52 -9.25 -13.82
CA ASN A 283 -8.83 -9.07 -12.55
C ASN A 283 -7.38 -9.65 -12.57
N THR A 284 -6.73 -9.59 -13.73
CA THR A 284 -5.33 -9.99 -13.91
C THR A 284 -4.43 -8.77 -13.99
N PHE A 285 -3.26 -8.82 -13.37
CA PHE A 285 -2.30 -7.71 -13.38
C PHE A 285 -1.87 -7.36 -14.80
N ASN A 286 -2.29 -6.18 -15.26
CA ASN A 286 -2.09 -5.69 -16.61
C ASN A 286 -2.17 -4.14 -16.64
N PRO A 287 -1.16 -3.44 -16.12
CA PRO A 287 -1.24 -2.01 -15.87
C PRO A 287 -1.59 -1.17 -17.11
N GLY A 288 -2.49 -0.20 -16.92
CA GLY A 288 -2.81 0.86 -17.87
C GLY A 288 -3.51 0.40 -19.15
N GLN A 289 -4.17 -0.76 -19.16
CA GLN A 289 -4.75 -1.32 -20.39
C GLN A 289 -6.18 -0.89 -20.67
N ASP A 290 -7.02 -0.73 -19.65
CA ASP A 290 -8.46 -0.51 -19.84
C ASP A 290 -8.93 0.89 -19.40
N GLY A 291 -8.04 1.68 -18.79
CA GLY A 291 -8.30 3.03 -18.32
C GLY A 291 -9.18 3.09 -17.07
N VAL A 292 -9.45 1.95 -16.42
CA VAL A 292 -10.28 1.85 -15.22
C VAL A 292 -9.37 1.85 -14.01
N LYS A 293 -9.57 2.84 -13.13
CA LYS A 293 -8.86 2.84 -11.85
C LYS A 293 -9.49 1.82 -10.91
N ASP A 294 -8.77 0.74 -10.62
CA ASP A 294 -9.21 -0.44 -9.89
C ASP A 294 -8.44 -0.69 -8.58
N SER A 295 -7.41 0.11 -8.33
CA SER A 295 -6.48 -0.08 -7.24
C SER A 295 -6.10 1.25 -6.58
N TYR A 296 -5.87 1.18 -5.26
CA TYR A 296 -5.31 2.26 -4.45
C TYR A 296 -3.80 2.06 -4.31
N SER A 297 -3.01 3.09 -4.55
CA SER A 297 -1.57 3.05 -4.28
C SER A 297 -1.28 3.18 -2.79
N ILE A 298 -0.32 2.40 -2.31
CA ILE A 298 0.25 2.51 -0.96
C ILE A 298 1.77 2.48 -1.05
N GLY A 299 2.42 3.37 -0.29
CA GLY A 299 3.87 3.49 -0.15
C GLY A 299 4.26 3.56 1.32
N LEU A 300 5.15 2.66 1.73
CA LEU A 300 5.64 2.50 3.11
C LEU A 300 7.17 2.62 3.14
N GLY A 301 7.71 3.23 4.20
CA GLY A 301 9.15 3.19 4.46
C GLY A 301 9.54 2.01 5.34
N PHE A 302 10.79 1.55 5.27
CA PHE A 302 11.29 0.53 6.20
C PHE A 302 12.81 0.58 6.39
N THR A 303 13.27 -0.01 7.49
CA THR A 303 14.66 -0.42 7.69
C THR A 303 14.72 -1.88 8.08
N CYS A 304 15.85 -2.54 7.80
CA CYS A 304 16.02 -3.96 8.08
C CYS A 304 17.38 -4.24 8.72
N VAL A 305 17.48 -5.30 9.52
CA VAL A 305 18.73 -5.83 10.08
C VAL A 305 18.88 -7.31 9.74
N PRO A 306 20.11 -7.88 9.75
CA PRO A 306 20.31 -9.30 9.51
C PRO A 306 19.46 -10.15 10.46
N ALA A 307 19.05 -11.32 9.98
CA ALA A 307 18.23 -12.25 10.75
C ALA A 307 18.53 -13.69 10.35
N ASN A 308 18.12 -14.63 11.19
CA ASN A 308 18.13 -16.06 10.86
C ASN A 308 16.70 -16.56 10.72
N PHE A 309 16.39 -17.24 9.62
CA PHE A 309 15.06 -17.79 9.40
C PHE A 309 14.98 -19.26 9.78
N THR A 310 13.85 -19.66 10.35
CA THR A 310 13.46 -21.06 10.53
C THR A 310 12.21 -21.37 9.73
N GLY A 311 12.19 -22.54 9.11
CA GLY A 311 11.18 -22.93 8.11
C GLY A 311 11.76 -22.92 6.69
N THR A 312 10.96 -23.35 5.73
CA THR A 312 11.33 -23.32 4.32
C THR A 312 10.29 -22.50 3.56
N VAL A 313 10.73 -21.49 2.82
CA VAL A 313 9.90 -20.95 1.74
C VAL A 313 10.09 -21.89 0.56
N THR A 314 9.02 -22.57 0.15
CA THR A 314 9.04 -23.25 -1.15
C THR A 314 8.66 -22.20 -2.18
N ILE A 315 9.66 -21.66 -2.90
CA ILE A 315 9.40 -20.82 -4.06
C ILE A 315 8.90 -21.77 -5.17
N PRO A 316 7.68 -21.58 -5.70
CA PRO A 316 7.15 -22.40 -6.78
C PRO A 316 7.94 -22.27 -8.08
#